data_AF-A0A344WHB1-F1
#
_entry.id   AF-A0A344WHB1-F1
#
_cell.length_a   1.000
_cell.length_b   1.000
_cell.length_c   1.000
_cell.angle_alpha   90.00
_cell.angle_beta   90.00
_cell.angle_gamma   90.00
#
_symmetry.space_group_name_H-M   'P 1'
#
loop_
_entity.id
_entity.type
_entity.pdbx_description
1 polymer ?
#
loop_
_entity_poly.entity_id
_entity_poly.type
_entity_poly.pdbx_seq_one_letter_code
_entity_poly.pdbx_strand_id
1 'polypeptide(L)'
;MKNTAIPLLIVPVLLIAGCSSSFAKVRETVNNAPEWYGERRAEIRGEGYPDLSTLPKVDPQNVPGKTLEAQLNRGNELAKEFAGARAEVAVGGAEEIRAIAASMIGGFGDIPPESDFLTEAEIAAIRSQFNVPRVTQDEF
;
A
#
# COMPACT_ATOMS: atom_id res chain seq x y z
N MET A 1 11.35 -78.65 -5.14
CA MET A 1 10.78 -77.38 -5.63
C MET A 1 10.32 -76.60 -4.40
N LYS A 2 10.95 -75.45 -4.09
CA LYS A 2 10.69 -74.70 -2.85
C LYS A 2 9.39 -73.90 -2.99
N ASN A 3 8.55 -73.90 -1.94
CA ASN A 3 7.22 -73.28 -1.88
C ASN A 3 7.30 -71.74 -1.92
N THR A 4 7.59 -71.18 -3.10
CA THR A 4 7.66 -69.72 -3.35
C THR A 4 6.30 -69.04 -3.42
N ALA A 5 5.20 -69.80 -3.41
CA ALA A 5 3.84 -69.26 -3.45
C ALA A 5 3.42 -68.52 -2.17
N ILE A 6 3.93 -68.95 -1.01
CA ILE A 6 3.59 -68.39 0.30
C ILE A 6 4.12 -66.94 0.48
N PRO A 7 5.40 -66.62 0.19
CA PRO A 7 5.87 -65.24 0.31
C PRO A 7 5.23 -64.29 -0.73
N LEU A 8 4.80 -64.80 -1.88
CA LEU A 8 4.22 -63.99 -2.97
C LEU A 8 2.84 -63.40 -2.62
N LEU A 9 2.08 -64.06 -1.74
CA LEU A 9 0.78 -63.57 -1.26
C LEU A 9 0.87 -62.75 0.03
N ILE A 10 1.88 -63.00 0.87
CA ILE A 10 2.02 -62.30 2.17
C ILE A 10 2.45 -60.84 1.98
N VAL A 11 3.35 -60.57 1.03
CA VAL A 11 3.85 -59.22 0.74
C VAL A 11 2.73 -58.24 0.33
N PRO A 12 1.85 -58.53 -0.64
CA PRO A 12 0.78 -57.60 -1.01
C PRO A 12 -0.26 -57.40 0.11
N VAL A 13 -0.56 -58.41 0.92
CA VAL A 13 -1.50 -58.28 2.05
C VAL A 13 -0.93 -57.35 3.14
N LEU A 14 0.36 -57.43 3.43
CA LEU A 14 1.04 -56.51 4.35
C LEU A 14 1.08 -55.06 3.81
N LEU A 15 1.25 -54.86 2.50
CA LEU A 15 1.18 -53.52 1.91
C LEU A 15 -0.22 -52.89 2.01
N ILE A 16 -1.29 -53.68 1.81
CA ILE A 16 -2.68 -53.18 1.89
C ILE A 16 -3.03 -52.76 3.33
N ALA A 17 -2.58 -53.51 4.33
CA ALA A 17 -2.78 -53.17 5.75
C ALA A 17 -2.03 -51.89 6.16
N GLY A 18 -0.85 -51.64 5.58
CA GLY A 18 -0.11 -50.39 5.79
C GLY A 18 -0.84 -49.16 5.25
N CYS A 19 -1.45 -49.27 4.06
CA CYS A 19 -2.18 -48.17 3.44
C CYS A 19 -3.45 -47.76 4.21
N SER A 20 -4.22 -48.71 4.76
CA SER A 20 -5.46 -48.39 5.48
C SER A 20 -5.22 -47.57 6.75
N SER A 21 -4.10 -47.80 7.44
CA SER A 21 -3.70 -47.05 8.64
C SER A 21 -3.44 -45.56 8.34
N SER A 22 -2.83 -45.26 7.19
CA SER A 22 -2.57 -43.90 6.73
C SER A 22 -3.87 -43.17 6.39
N PHE A 23 -4.81 -43.85 5.72
CA PHE A 23 -6.13 -43.27 5.42
C PHE A 23 -6.97 -43.01 6.67
N ALA A 24 -6.93 -43.91 7.66
CA ALA A 24 -7.62 -43.73 8.94
C ALA A 24 -7.09 -42.49 9.68
N LYS A 25 -5.76 -42.32 9.72
CA LYS A 25 -5.10 -41.19 10.39
C LYS A 25 -5.42 -39.85 9.70
N VAL A 26 -5.48 -39.82 8.38
CA VAL A 26 -5.89 -38.63 7.60
C VAL A 26 -7.37 -38.31 7.85
N ARG A 27 -8.23 -39.32 7.95
CA ARG A 27 -9.65 -39.11 8.21
C ARG A 27 -9.90 -38.58 9.61
N GLU A 28 -9.15 -39.07 10.59
CA GLU A 28 -9.17 -38.60 11.97
C GLU A 28 -8.68 -37.15 12.08
N THR A 29 -7.58 -36.77 11.41
CA THR A 29 -7.12 -35.38 11.41
C THR A 29 -8.06 -34.43 10.70
N VAL A 30 -8.75 -34.87 9.64
CA VAL A 30 -9.78 -34.06 8.96
C VAL A 30 -11.03 -33.90 9.84
N ASN A 31 -11.45 -34.96 10.55
CA ASN A 31 -12.61 -34.91 11.45
C ASN A 31 -12.32 -34.06 12.71
N ASN A 32 -11.07 -33.99 13.15
CA ASN A 32 -10.62 -33.17 14.28
C ASN A 32 -10.09 -31.79 13.82
N ALA A 33 -10.25 -31.44 12.55
CA ALA A 33 -9.77 -30.17 12.05
C ALA A 33 -10.62 -29.02 12.61
N PRO A 34 -10.00 -27.88 12.99
CA PRO A 34 -10.74 -26.69 13.42
C PRO A 34 -11.69 -26.17 12.35
N GLU A 35 -12.76 -25.44 12.72
CA GLU A 35 -13.74 -24.94 11.74
C GLU A 35 -13.13 -24.13 10.60
N TRP A 36 -12.12 -23.28 10.89
CA TRP A 36 -11.43 -22.49 9.87
C TRP A 36 -10.80 -23.34 8.75
N TYR A 37 -10.48 -24.61 9.02
CA TYR A 37 -9.94 -25.54 8.02
C TYR A 37 -10.98 -25.92 6.97
N GLY A 38 -12.26 -26.04 7.36
CA GLY A 38 -13.37 -26.26 6.45
C GLY A 38 -13.60 -25.06 5.54
N GLU A 39 -13.55 -23.86 6.13
CA GLU A 39 -13.73 -22.59 5.41
C GLU A 39 -12.61 -22.34 4.40
N ARG A 40 -11.36 -22.67 4.74
CA ARG A 40 -10.17 -22.46 3.89
C ARG A 40 -9.77 -23.67 3.05
N ARG A 41 -10.64 -24.69 2.95
CA ARG A 41 -10.30 -25.94 2.27
C ARG A 41 -10.01 -25.75 0.77
N ALA A 42 -10.58 -24.71 0.14
CA ALA A 42 -10.28 -24.34 -1.24
C ALA A 42 -8.88 -23.73 -1.38
N GLU A 43 -8.53 -22.77 -0.51
CA GLU A 43 -7.20 -22.16 -0.46
C GLU A 43 -6.10 -23.21 -0.19
N ILE A 44 -6.32 -24.11 0.78
CA ILE A 44 -5.36 -25.15 1.14
C ILE A 44 -5.13 -26.16 0.00
N ARG A 45 -6.15 -26.41 -0.84
CA ARG A 45 -6.03 -27.26 -2.03
C ARG A 45 -5.39 -26.55 -3.23
N GLY A 46 -5.06 -25.26 -3.09
CA GLY A 46 -4.53 -24.46 -4.19
C GLY A 46 -5.58 -24.12 -5.25
N GLU A 47 -6.87 -24.34 -4.96
CA GLU A 47 -7.96 -24.07 -5.90
C GLU A 47 -8.12 -22.54 -6.06
N GLY A 48 -7.91 -22.02 -7.28
CA GLY A 48 -8.08 -20.60 -7.60
C GLY A 48 -6.81 -19.76 -7.55
N TYR A 49 -5.66 -20.32 -7.13
CA TYR A 49 -4.39 -19.65 -7.34
C TYR A 49 -3.98 -19.72 -8.83
N PRO A 50 -3.36 -18.66 -9.37
CA PRO A 50 -2.80 -18.72 -10.71
C PRO A 50 -1.76 -19.84 -10.79
N ASP A 51 -1.73 -20.55 -11.91
CA ASP A 51 -0.63 -21.47 -12.19
C ASP A 51 0.68 -20.66 -12.20
N LEU A 52 1.68 -21.08 -11.42
CA LEU A 52 2.98 -20.42 -11.36
C LEU A 52 3.65 -20.34 -12.74
N SER A 53 3.28 -21.23 -13.67
CA SER A 53 3.72 -21.19 -15.07
C SER A 53 3.21 -19.97 -15.84
N THR A 54 2.11 -19.36 -15.39
CA THR A 54 1.48 -18.18 -16.01
C THR A 54 2.02 -16.87 -15.49
N LEU A 55 2.82 -16.90 -14.43
CA LEU A 55 3.48 -15.69 -13.93
C LEU A 55 4.51 -15.22 -14.97
N PRO A 56 4.53 -13.93 -15.31
CA PRO A 56 5.55 -13.40 -16.21
C PRO A 56 6.93 -13.68 -15.62
N LYS A 57 7.82 -14.23 -16.45
CA LYS A 57 9.20 -14.46 -16.06
C LYS A 57 9.83 -13.11 -15.75
N VAL A 58 10.32 -12.96 -14.52
CA VAL A 58 11.10 -11.79 -14.13
C VAL A 58 12.33 -11.74 -15.02
N ASP A 59 12.58 -10.58 -15.63
CA ASP A 59 13.80 -10.34 -16.40
C ASP A 59 15.00 -10.68 -15.50
N PRO A 60 15.91 -11.59 -15.91
CA PRO A 60 17.11 -11.92 -15.14
C PRO A 60 17.98 -10.70 -14.80
N GLN A 61 17.85 -9.61 -15.56
CA GLN A 61 18.55 -8.35 -15.33
C GLN A 61 17.88 -7.45 -14.28
N ASN A 62 16.61 -7.72 -13.95
CA ASN A 62 15.84 -7.00 -12.96
C ASN A 62 16.02 -7.63 -11.58
N VAL A 63 17.27 -7.59 -11.10
CA VAL A 63 17.63 -8.06 -9.75
C VAL A 63 17.01 -7.11 -8.73
N PRO A 64 16.18 -7.60 -7.79
CA PRO A 64 15.65 -6.78 -6.70
C PRO A 64 16.78 -6.06 -5.97
N GLY A 65 16.67 -4.74 -5.84
CA GLY A 65 17.68 -3.92 -5.16
C GLY A 65 18.84 -3.41 -6.03
N LYS A 66 18.91 -3.75 -7.33
CA LYS A 66 19.95 -3.24 -8.25
C LYS A 66 20.01 -1.71 -8.32
N THR A 67 18.88 -1.03 -8.15
CA THR A 67 18.77 0.43 -8.18
C THR A 67 18.82 1.08 -6.80
N LEU A 68 18.91 0.29 -5.72
CA LEU A 68 18.78 0.78 -4.35
C LEU A 68 19.90 1.78 -4.01
N GLU A 69 21.14 1.46 -4.35
CA GLU A 69 22.30 2.32 -4.11
C GLU A 69 22.21 3.63 -4.93
N ALA A 70 21.78 3.54 -6.18
CA ALA A 70 21.56 4.71 -7.04
C ALA A 70 20.47 5.64 -6.48
N GLN A 71 19.39 5.08 -5.93
CA GLN A 71 18.33 5.86 -5.28
C GLN A 71 18.81 6.50 -3.97
N LEU A 72 19.63 5.80 -3.20
CA LEU A 72 20.21 6.30 -1.95
C LEU A 72 21.16 7.47 -2.22
N ASN A 73 21.99 7.36 -3.26
CA ASN A 73 22.87 8.44 -3.70
C ASN A 73 22.08 9.66 -4.17
N ARG A 74 21.02 9.45 -4.98
CA ARG A 74 20.12 10.53 -5.40
C ARG A 74 19.44 11.22 -4.21
N GLY A 75 19.00 10.46 -3.20
CA GLY A 75 18.42 11.00 -1.98
C GLY A 75 19.40 11.88 -1.22
N ASN A 76 20.67 11.46 -1.11
CA ASN A 76 21.73 12.25 -0.47
C ASN A 76 22.06 13.54 -1.23
N GLU A 77 22.00 13.52 -2.56
CA GLU A 77 22.19 14.71 -3.40
C GLU A 77 21.05 15.71 -3.20
N LEU A 78 19.80 15.25 -3.26
CA LEU A 78 18.63 16.09 -3.00
C LEU A 78 18.66 16.64 -1.57
N ALA A 79 19.04 15.84 -0.58
CA ALA A 79 19.14 16.29 0.80
C ALA A 79 20.16 17.44 0.96
N LYS A 80 21.26 17.44 0.19
CA LYS A 80 22.22 18.56 0.17
C LYS A 80 21.65 19.80 -0.51
N GLU A 81 20.93 19.64 -1.61
CA GLU A 81 20.27 20.74 -2.33
C GLU A 81 19.23 21.45 -1.46
N PHE A 82 18.49 20.68 -0.65
CA PHE A 82 17.48 21.20 0.27
C PHE A 82 17.98 21.39 1.72
N ALA A 83 19.30 21.30 1.97
CA ALA A 83 19.88 21.54 3.30
C ALA A 83 19.92 23.03 3.67
N GLY A 84 19.77 23.94 2.69
CA GLY A 84 19.60 25.37 2.94
C GLY A 84 18.25 25.68 3.59
N ALA A 85 18.17 26.76 4.37
CA ALA A 85 16.90 27.25 4.88
C ALA A 85 15.94 27.50 3.71
N ARG A 86 14.81 26.76 3.67
CA ARG A 86 13.77 27.02 2.69
C ARG A 86 13.33 28.48 2.83
N ALA A 87 13.37 29.19 1.71
CA ALA A 87 13.16 30.63 1.57
C ALA A 87 14.27 31.48 2.18
N GLU A 88 15.16 32.00 1.32
CA GLU A 88 15.45 33.43 1.45
C GLU A 88 14.10 34.12 1.59
N VAL A 89 13.86 34.79 2.72
CA VAL A 89 12.71 35.68 2.89
C VAL A 89 12.72 36.54 1.63
N ALA A 90 11.65 36.45 0.83
CA ALA A 90 11.55 37.18 -0.41
C ALA A 90 11.98 38.62 -0.15
N VAL A 91 12.97 39.10 -0.91
CA VAL A 91 13.40 40.48 -0.87
C VAL A 91 12.19 41.30 -1.29
N GLY A 92 11.48 41.79 -0.28
CA GLY A 92 10.14 42.31 -0.37
C GLY A 92 9.36 42.03 0.90
N GLY A 93 9.70 42.80 1.94
CA GLY A 93 8.95 42.81 3.19
C GLY A 93 7.48 43.24 2.99
N ALA A 94 6.73 43.31 4.09
CA ALA A 94 5.29 43.63 4.06
C ALA A 94 4.90 44.91 3.29
N GLU A 95 5.84 45.83 3.08
CA GLU A 95 5.68 47.02 2.24
C GLU A 95 5.62 46.70 0.74
N GLU A 96 6.49 45.81 0.24
CA GLU A 96 6.52 45.45 -1.19
C GLU A 96 5.30 44.61 -1.57
N ILE A 97 4.87 43.72 -0.67
CA ILE A 97 3.61 42.98 -0.81
C ILE A 97 2.43 43.95 -0.85
N ARG A 98 2.42 44.99 0.00
CA ARG A 98 1.38 46.04 -0.02
C ARG A 98 1.41 46.87 -1.30
N ALA A 99 2.59 47.20 -1.82
CA ALA A 99 2.74 47.94 -3.07
C ALA A 99 2.25 47.14 -4.29
N ILE A 100 2.54 45.83 -4.33
CA ILE A 100 2.03 44.92 -5.38
C ILE A 100 0.51 44.74 -5.25
N ALA A 101 -0.01 44.59 -4.03
CA ALA A 101 -1.46 44.51 -3.82
C ALA A 101 -2.17 45.81 -4.26
N ALA A 102 -1.59 46.97 -3.95
CA ALA A 102 -2.12 48.26 -4.36
C ALA A 102 -2.08 48.45 -5.89
N SER A 103 -1.03 47.97 -6.57
CA SER A 103 -0.95 48.04 -8.04
C SER A 103 -1.94 47.10 -8.73
N MET A 104 -2.24 45.95 -8.12
CA MET A 104 -3.31 45.06 -8.59
C MET A 104 -4.69 45.70 -8.42
N ILE A 105 -4.98 46.29 -7.26
CA ILE A 105 -6.26 46.97 -6.99
C ILE A 105 -6.49 48.13 -7.96
N GLY A 106 -5.45 48.91 -8.28
CA GLY A 106 -5.54 50.00 -9.26
C GLY A 106 -5.78 49.55 -10.71
N GLY A 107 -5.50 48.29 -11.04
CA GLY A 107 -5.77 47.70 -12.36
C GLY A 107 -7.20 47.18 -12.55
N PHE A 108 -7.95 46.96 -11.46
CA PHE A 108 -9.37 46.59 -11.48
C PHE A 108 -10.25 47.83 -11.32
N GLY A 109 -10.03 48.82 -12.19
CA GLY A 109 -10.68 50.15 -12.15
C GLY A 109 -12.20 50.15 -12.20
N ASP A 110 -12.83 49.00 -12.48
CA ASP A 110 -14.24 48.76 -12.25
C ASP A 110 -14.38 47.47 -11.44
N ILE A 111 -14.51 47.59 -10.12
CA ILE A 111 -15.00 46.48 -9.28
C ILE A 111 -16.39 46.15 -9.83
N PRO A 112 -16.62 44.97 -10.42
CA PRO A 112 -17.97 44.61 -10.86
C PRO A 112 -18.90 44.71 -9.66
N PRO A 113 -20.18 45.11 -9.86
CA PRO A 113 -21.13 45.27 -8.75
C PRO A 113 -21.13 44.00 -7.90
N GLU A 114 -21.28 44.15 -6.57
CA GLU A 114 -21.30 43.04 -5.61
C GLU A 114 -22.04 41.86 -6.22
N SER A 115 -21.31 40.78 -6.49
CA SER A 115 -21.90 39.62 -7.14
C SER A 115 -22.86 38.96 -6.15
N ASP A 116 -24.15 38.91 -6.48
CA ASP A 116 -25.20 38.11 -5.81
C ASP A 116 -24.94 36.59 -5.87
N PHE A 117 -23.72 36.17 -6.21
CA PHE A 117 -23.32 34.78 -6.33
C PHE A 117 -23.30 34.07 -4.98
N LEU A 118 -23.02 34.80 -3.88
CA LEU A 118 -23.05 34.27 -2.53
C LEU A 118 -23.75 35.26 -1.61
N THR A 119 -24.68 34.74 -0.82
CA THR A 119 -25.26 35.44 0.32
C THR A 119 -24.22 35.57 1.44
N GLU A 120 -24.39 36.58 2.30
CA GLU A 120 -23.56 36.75 3.52
C GLU A 120 -23.51 35.49 4.39
N ALA A 121 -24.59 34.70 4.38
CA ALA A 121 -24.65 33.41 5.08
C ALA A 121 -23.71 32.36 4.47
N GLU A 122 -23.62 32.30 3.14
CA GLU A 122 -22.71 31.37 2.44
C GLU A 122 -21.25 31.80 2.62
N ILE A 123 -20.97 33.10 2.60
CA ILE A 123 -19.63 33.65 2.90
C ILE A 123 -19.21 33.28 4.33
N ALA A 124 -20.11 33.44 5.32
CA ALA A 124 -19.85 33.07 6.71
C ALA A 124 -19.61 31.56 6.87
N ALA A 125 -20.37 30.72 6.17
CA ALA A 125 -20.20 29.27 6.18
C ALA A 125 -18.83 28.86 5.61
N ILE A 126 -18.41 29.42 4.47
CA ILE A 126 -17.09 29.16 3.89
C ILE A 126 -15.99 29.61 4.85
N ARG A 127 -16.07 30.84 5.40
CA ARG A 127 -15.07 31.35 6.36
C ARG A 127 -14.93 30.43 7.58
N SER A 128 -16.03 29.86 8.07
CA SER A 128 -15.99 28.94 9.22
C SER A 128 -15.23 27.64 8.93
N GLN A 129 -15.29 27.13 7.69
CA GLN A 129 -14.57 25.91 7.29
C GLN A 129 -13.06 26.12 7.16
N PHE A 130 -12.65 27.34 6.78
CA PHE A 130 -11.24 27.68 6.59
C PHE A 130 -10.63 28.42 7.79
N ASN A 131 -11.39 28.63 8.87
CA ASN A 131 -10.88 29.19 10.12
C ASN A 131 -10.15 28.11 10.95
N VAL A 132 -9.10 27.54 10.36
CA VAL A 132 -8.20 26.60 11.04
C VAL A 132 -7.25 27.42 11.92
N PRO A 133 -6.99 27.01 13.19
CA PRO A 133 -6.00 27.67 14.03
C PRO A 133 -4.67 27.76 13.27
N ARG A 134 -4.16 28.97 13.07
CA ARG A 134 -2.82 29.12 12.51
C ARG A 134 -1.84 28.53 13.53
N VAL A 135 -1.03 27.58 13.10
CA VAL A 135 -0.01 26.85 13.90
C VAL A 135 1.08 27.79 14.49
N THR A 136 0.96 29.10 14.34
CA THR A 136 1.94 30.10 14.79
C THR A 136 1.40 31.12 15.78
N GLN A 137 0.24 30.89 16.39
CA GLN A 137 -0.15 31.65 17.59
C GLN A 137 0.01 30.76 18.82
N ASP A 138 1.25 30.37 19.07
CA ASP A 138 1.67 30.04 20.42
C ASP A 138 1.86 31.36 21.17
N GLU A 139 1.27 31.38 22.36
CA GLU A 139 1.22 32.47 23.33
C GLU A 139 2.61 33.02 23.66
N PHE A 140 2.75 34.34 23.57
CA PHE A 140 3.67 35.13 24.36
C PHE A 140 2.92 36.31 24.97
#